data_AF-A0A6G0S4T6-F1
#
_entry.id   AF-A0A6G0S4T6-F1
#
_cell.length_a   1.000
_cell.length_b   1.000
_cell.length_c   1.000
_cell.angle_alpha   90.00
_cell.angle_beta   90.00
_cell.angle_gamma   90.00
#
_symmetry.space_group_name_H-M   'P 1'
#
loop_
_entity.id
_entity.type
_entity.pdbx_description
1 polymer ?
#
loop_
_entity_poly.entity_id
_entity_poly.type
_entity_poly.pdbx_seq_one_letter_code
_entity_poly.pdbx_strand_id
1 'polypeptide(L)'
;MELSEYETKRQRRIQENQLKLQALGVPKISQRPRPVARMKREAPNPQPVRRSLRQRQLRHNDTPVEFESEELQALDPLPPRPKRVKSQPPEPLDLPVTHPAALYHPGKDKKQHVSSSQIEIQLQQFHSQWLGTQLLPVGKQTVMQGLCPPGFVAKFSKMSGVQPWSNAVVLFVNVESESPYDNVFRQEEVGGRSAVHFQWFGQSRWHDESPLVMRLRRMKRGDERLRLDESIYNEVEGGKLEEPLLLFLRHTQGPYIYCGRLGYLGHRPASKPLEFRWQLLDVDSLQWEKVRDLLAASDSHEHISGKK
;
A
#
# COMPACT_ATOMS: atom_id res chain seq x y z
N MET A 1 14.06 -28.49 -2.57
CA MET A 1 13.59 -27.23 -1.95
C MET A 1 12.10 -27.20 -2.16
N GLU A 2 11.33 -27.49 -1.12
CA GLU A 2 9.87 -27.35 -1.14
C GLU A 2 9.53 -25.85 -1.17
N LEU A 3 8.64 -25.46 -2.08
CA LEU A 3 8.14 -24.10 -2.16
C LEU A 3 7.23 -23.85 -0.95
N SER A 4 7.32 -22.66 -0.35
CA SER A 4 6.38 -22.26 0.70
C SER A 4 4.93 -22.39 0.20
N GLU A 5 3.98 -22.70 1.09
CA GLU A 5 2.55 -22.75 0.75
C GLU A 5 2.08 -21.50 0.00
N TYR A 6 2.63 -20.34 0.38
CA TYR A 6 2.42 -19.06 -0.30
C TYR A 6 2.91 -19.07 -1.76
N GLU A 7 4.14 -19.54 -2.01
CA GLU A 7 4.70 -19.58 -3.37
C GLU A 7 3.89 -20.51 -4.26
N THR A 8 3.43 -21.64 -3.71
CA THR A 8 2.57 -22.60 -4.41
C THR A 8 1.22 -21.97 -4.79
N LYS A 9 0.53 -21.32 -3.83
CA LYS A 9 -0.74 -20.60 -4.07
C LYS A 9 -0.58 -19.48 -5.09
N ARG A 10 0.52 -18.72 -5.01
CA ARG A 10 0.84 -17.63 -5.95
C ARG A 10 1.07 -18.15 -7.37
N GLN A 11 1.84 -19.23 -7.54
CA GLN A 11 2.11 -19.82 -8.85
C GLN A 11 0.82 -20.28 -9.53
N ARG A 12 -0.07 -20.95 -8.78
CA ARG A 12 -1.39 -21.39 -9.28
C ARG A 12 -2.20 -20.20 -9.83
N ARG A 13 -2.29 -19.11 -9.08
CA ARG A 13 -3.03 -17.90 -9.52
C ARG A 13 -2.38 -17.18 -10.70
N ILE A 14 -1.04 -17.18 -10.79
CA ILE A 14 -0.34 -16.65 -11.97
C ILE A 14 -0.74 -17.45 -13.21
N GLN A 15 -0.80 -18.78 -13.11
CA GLN A 15 -1.25 -19.64 -14.20
C GLN A 15 -2.71 -19.38 -14.56
N GLU A 16 -3.61 -19.29 -13.57
CA GLU A 16 -5.03 -18.95 -13.80
C GLU A 16 -5.21 -17.60 -14.49
N ASN A 17 -4.49 -16.57 -14.04
CA ASN A 17 -4.53 -15.24 -14.67
C ASN A 17 -3.95 -15.28 -16.10
N GLN A 18 -2.89 -16.06 -16.34
CA GLN A 18 -2.36 -16.25 -17.68
C GLN A 18 -3.38 -16.94 -18.61
N LEU A 19 -4.09 -17.95 -18.12
CA LEU A 19 -5.16 -18.62 -18.87
C LEU A 19 -6.31 -17.66 -19.17
N LYS A 20 -6.76 -16.87 -18.18
CA LYS A 20 -7.78 -15.83 -18.37
C LYS A 20 -7.35 -14.78 -19.41
N LEU A 21 -6.10 -14.32 -19.36
CA LEU A 21 -5.56 -13.36 -20.33
C LEU A 21 -5.47 -13.94 -21.75
N GLN A 22 -5.14 -15.22 -21.89
CA GLN A 22 -5.16 -15.92 -23.18
C GLN A 22 -6.58 -16.05 -23.73
N ALA A 23 -7.56 -16.41 -22.88
CA ALA A 23 -8.96 -16.50 -23.26
C ALA A 23 -9.55 -15.16 -23.72
N LEU A 24 -9.06 -14.04 -23.18
CA LEU A 24 -9.52 -12.69 -23.53
C LEU A 24 -8.89 -12.14 -24.83
N GLY A 25 -8.01 -12.89 -25.50
CA GLY A 25 -7.43 -12.50 -26.80
C GLY A 25 -6.62 -11.20 -26.77
N VAL A 26 -6.12 -10.78 -25.60
CA VAL A 26 -5.36 -9.53 -25.46
C VAL A 26 -4.02 -9.66 -26.19
N PRO A 27 -3.68 -8.77 -27.14
CA PRO A 27 -2.39 -8.82 -27.83
C PRO A 27 -1.25 -8.76 -26.82
N LYS A 28 -0.39 -9.80 -26.81
CA LYS A 28 0.82 -9.81 -25.97
C LYS A 28 1.75 -8.72 -26.50
N ILE A 29 1.84 -7.60 -25.78
CA ILE A 29 2.87 -6.58 -26.04
C ILE A 29 4.22 -7.27 -25.92
N SER A 30 4.99 -7.32 -27.00
CA SER A 30 6.29 -7.99 -27.01
C SER A 30 7.19 -7.35 -25.96
N GLN A 31 7.73 -8.17 -25.06
CA GLN A 31 8.69 -7.67 -24.09
C GLN A 31 9.95 -7.31 -24.85
N ARG A 32 10.28 -6.02 -24.91
CA ARG A 32 11.59 -5.58 -25.41
C ARG A 32 12.67 -6.26 -24.58
N PRO A 33 13.73 -6.81 -25.21
CA PRO A 33 14.82 -7.42 -24.47
C PRO A 33 15.43 -6.39 -23.51
N ARG A 34 15.69 -6.82 -22.27
CA ARG A 34 16.34 -5.99 -21.26
C ARG A 34 17.75 -5.61 -21.77
N PRO A 35 18.13 -4.33 -21.79
CA PRO A 35 19.48 -3.95 -22.19
C PRO A 35 20.50 -4.53 -21.20
N VAL A 36 21.54 -5.15 -21.75
CA VAL A 36 22.67 -5.72 -21.01
C VAL A 36 23.34 -4.62 -20.17
N ALA A 37 23.63 -4.93 -18.90
CA ALA A 37 24.23 -4.00 -17.96
C ALA A 37 25.59 -3.49 -18.49
N ARG A 38 25.69 -2.19 -18.75
CA ARG A 38 26.94 -1.53 -19.13
C ARG A 38 27.82 -1.38 -17.89
N MET A 39 29.03 -1.95 -17.90
CA MET A 39 30.01 -1.77 -16.82
C MET A 39 30.27 -0.27 -16.58
N LYS A 40 30.24 0.14 -15.30
CA LYS A 40 30.54 1.50 -14.85
C LYS A 40 32.03 1.78 -15.09
N ARG A 41 32.34 2.79 -15.92
CA ARG A 41 33.59 3.55 -15.79
C ARG A 41 33.36 4.64 -14.75
N GLU A 42 34.27 4.73 -13.79
CA GLU A 42 34.31 5.81 -12.79
C GLU A 42 34.58 7.15 -13.49
N ALA A 43 33.91 8.20 -13.03
CA ALA A 43 34.16 9.57 -13.45
C ALA A 43 34.31 10.46 -12.20
N PRO A 44 35.27 11.41 -12.18
CA PRO A 44 35.56 12.23 -11.01
C PRO A 44 34.64 13.47 -10.91
N ASN A 45 34.17 13.70 -9.69
CA ASN A 45 33.65 14.94 -9.07
C ASN A 45 32.42 15.70 -9.63
N PRO A 46 31.71 16.45 -8.74
CA PRO A 46 30.29 16.76 -8.87
C PRO A 46 30.00 18.15 -9.48
N GLN A 47 29.03 18.20 -10.39
CA GLN A 47 28.35 19.42 -10.83
C GLN A 47 26.86 19.12 -11.07
N PRO A 48 25.98 20.15 -11.05
CA PRO A 48 24.61 20.00 -10.56
C PRO A 48 23.71 19.16 -11.47
N VAL A 49 22.76 18.50 -10.82
CA VAL A 49 21.81 17.51 -11.34
C VAL A 49 21.22 17.92 -12.71
N ARG A 50 21.63 17.19 -13.74
CA ARG A 50 21.19 17.32 -15.13
C ARG A 50 19.72 16.89 -15.28
N ARG A 51 18.84 17.85 -15.56
CA ARG A 51 17.45 17.61 -16.02
C ARG A 51 17.45 16.78 -17.31
N SER A 52 16.51 15.85 -17.43
CA SER A 52 16.41 14.94 -18.59
C SER A 52 16.17 15.70 -19.91
N LEU A 53 16.96 15.40 -20.94
CA LEU A 53 16.90 15.97 -22.30
C LEU A 53 15.52 15.87 -22.98
N ARG A 54 14.63 14.99 -22.49
CA ARG A 54 13.29 14.75 -23.03
C ARG A 54 12.34 15.95 -22.89
N GLN A 55 12.55 16.81 -21.88
CA GLN A 55 11.76 18.05 -21.74
C GLN A 55 12.26 19.18 -22.63
N ARG A 56 13.45 19.08 -23.23
CA ARG A 56 14.01 20.12 -24.10
C ARG A 56 13.52 19.98 -25.55
N GLN A 57 13.22 18.77 -26.01
CA GLN A 57 12.72 18.52 -27.37
C GLN A 57 11.22 18.85 -27.53
N LEU A 58 10.43 18.83 -26.45
CA LEU A 58 9.00 19.17 -26.48
C LEU A 58 8.69 20.67 -26.59
N ARG A 59 9.71 21.55 -26.53
CA ARG A 59 9.54 23.01 -26.68
C ARG A 59 10.03 23.55 -28.02
N HIS A 60 10.54 22.69 -28.92
CA HIS A 60 11.15 23.15 -30.17
C HIS A 60 10.39 22.76 -31.45
N ASN A 61 9.26 22.04 -31.33
CA ASN A 61 8.46 21.59 -32.48
C ASN A 61 7.09 22.28 -32.60
N ASP A 62 6.89 23.43 -31.95
CA ASP A 62 5.74 24.29 -32.26
C ASP A 62 6.05 25.11 -33.53
N THR A 63 5.93 24.45 -34.68
CA THR A 63 5.76 25.11 -35.98
C THR A 63 4.55 24.43 -36.65
N PRO A 64 3.53 25.18 -37.09
CA PRO A 64 2.38 24.59 -37.76
C PRO A 64 2.79 24.23 -39.19
N VAL A 65 2.73 22.95 -39.53
CA VAL A 65 2.81 22.49 -40.92
C VAL A 65 1.40 22.06 -41.30
N GLU A 66 0.75 22.91 -42.11
CA GLU A 66 -0.39 22.52 -42.92
C GLU A 66 0.06 21.48 -43.97
N PHE A 67 -0.88 20.65 -44.38
CA PHE A 67 -1.02 19.90 -45.64
C PHE A 67 -1.45 18.43 -45.46
N GLU A 68 -2.68 18.25 -45.96
CA GLU A 68 -3.14 17.21 -46.86
C GLU A 68 -3.74 15.90 -46.32
N SER A 69 -4.97 15.73 -46.81
CA SER A 69 -5.94 14.69 -46.54
C SER A 69 -5.65 13.49 -47.44
N GLU A 70 -5.28 12.34 -46.88
CA GLU A 70 -5.36 11.06 -47.59
C GLU A 70 -5.97 9.98 -46.68
N GLU A 71 -7.17 9.56 -47.10
CA GLU A 71 -7.91 8.32 -46.91
C GLU A 71 -7.49 7.36 -45.76
N LEU A 72 -8.16 7.49 -44.61
CA LEU A 72 -8.28 6.40 -43.64
C LEU A 72 -9.47 5.51 -44.01
N GLN A 73 -9.17 4.32 -44.53
CA GLN A 73 -10.14 3.23 -44.66
C GLN A 73 -10.77 2.92 -43.29
N ALA A 74 -12.11 2.92 -43.25
CA ALA A 74 -12.90 2.72 -42.05
C ALA A 74 -12.67 1.32 -41.45
N LEU A 75 -12.11 1.27 -40.25
CA LEU A 75 -12.16 0.09 -39.40
C LEU A 75 -13.51 0.08 -38.67
N ASP A 76 -14.18 -1.07 -38.67
CA ASP A 76 -15.45 -1.27 -37.98
C ASP A 76 -15.39 -0.86 -36.49
N PRO A 77 -16.45 -0.23 -35.95
CA PRO A 77 -16.48 0.17 -34.56
C PRO A 77 -16.37 -1.04 -33.63
N LEU A 78 -15.36 -1.01 -32.75
CA LEU A 78 -15.18 -2.00 -31.68
C LEU A 78 -16.46 -2.16 -30.86
N PRO A 79 -16.83 -3.40 -30.46
CA PRO A 79 -18.02 -3.63 -29.66
C PRO A 79 -17.94 -2.87 -28.32
N PRO A 80 -19.09 -2.38 -27.81
CA PRO A 80 -19.13 -1.64 -26.56
C PRO A 80 -18.56 -2.50 -25.44
N ARG A 81 -17.58 -1.95 -24.73
CA ARG A 81 -16.97 -2.59 -23.54
C ARG A 81 -18.09 -3.03 -22.60
N PRO A 82 -18.08 -4.28 -22.10
CA PRO A 82 -19.07 -4.71 -21.14
C PRO A 82 -19.00 -3.76 -19.93
N LYS A 83 -20.14 -3.14 -19.63
CA LYS A 83 -20.28 -2.27 -18.44
C LYS A 83 -19.93 -3.13 -17.24
N ARG A 84 -18.85 -2.75 -16.55
CA ARG A 84 -18.44 -3.36 -15.28
C ARG A 84 -19.68 -3.39 -14.39
N VAL A 85 -20.16 -4.60 -14.06
CA VAL A 85 -21.26 -4.79 -13.13
C VAL A 85 -20.89 -4.00 -11.88
N LYS A 86 -21.71 -3.01 -11.51
CA LYS A 86 -21.57 -2.31 -10.24
C LYS A 86 -21.78 -3.37 -9.16
N SER A 87 -20.69 -3.85 -8.57
CA SER A 87 -20.77 -4.53 -7.29
C SER A 87 -21.57 -3.63 -6.36
N GLN A 88 -22.56 -4.19 -5.67
CA GLN A 88 -23.33 -3.45 -4.68
C GLN A 88 -22.35 -2.72 -3.73
N PRO A 89 -22.66 -1.49 -3.31
CA PRO A 89 -21.85 -0.82 -2.29
C PRO A 89 -21.73 -1.77 -1.10
N PRO A 90 -20.52 -1.99 -0.56
CA PRO A 90 -20.39 -2.77 0.66
C PRO A 90 -21.32 -2.16 1.72
N GLU A 91 -21.97 -3.04 2.48
CA GLU A 91 -22.88 -2.65 3.55
C GLU A 91 -22.20 -1.58 4.44
N PRO A 92 -22.91 -0.52 4.86
CA PRO A 92 -22.31 0.53 5.67
C PRO A 92 -21.70 -0.07 6.93
N LEU A 93 -20.39 0.07 7.11
CA LEU A 93 -19.72 -0.44 8.29
C LEU A 93 -20.23 0.34 9.51
N ASP A 94 -20.63 -0.35 10.59
CA ASP A 94 -21.03 0.24 11.87
C ASP A 94 -19.81 0.74 12.68
N LEU A 95 -19.04 1.64 12.06
CA LEU A 95 -17.89 2.31 12.65
C LEU A 95 -18.05 3.82 12.50
N PRO A 96 -17.58 4.61 13.48
CA PRO A 96 -17.61 6.06 13.38
C PRO A 96 -16.90 6.54 12.10
N VAL A 97 -17.44 7.57 11.47
CA VAL A 97 -16.90 8.13 10.23
C VAL A 97 -16.19 9.44 10.54
N THR A 98 -14.97 9.57 10.01
CA THR A 98 -14.23 10.83 10.00
C THR A 98 -14.16 11.35 8.57
N HIS A 99 -14.39 12.66 8.43
CA HIS A 99 -14.17 13.39 7.20
C HIS A 99 -12.94 14.30 7.34
N PRO A 100 -11.73 13.82 7.03
CA PRO A 100 -10.51 14.62 7.17
C PRO A 100 -10.62 15.97 6.47
N ALA A 101 -11.25 16.01 5.29
CA ALA A 101 -11.44 17.24 4.52
C ALA A 101 -12.24 18.33 5.27
N ALA A 102 -13.16 17.95 6.16
CA ALA A 102 -13.94 18.89 6.96
C ALA A 102 -13.14 19.47 8.14
N LEU A 103 -12.09 18.76 8.58
CA LEU A 103 -11.20 19.20 9.65
C LEU A 103 -10.12 20.17 9.16
N TYR A 104 -9.91 20.25 7.84
CA TYR A 104 -9.08 21.29 7.23
C TYR A 104 -9.91 22.53 6.94
N HIS A 105 -9.63 23.59 7.68
CA HIS A 105 -10.02 24.93 7.28
C HIS A 105 -9.16 25.32 6.06
N PRO A 106 -9.74 25.58 4.88
CA PRO A 106 -8.98 26.11 3.76
C PRO A 106 -8.58 27.55 4.09
N GLY A 107 -7.43 27.71 4.75
CA GLY A 107 -6.75 29.00 4.78
C GLY A 107 -6.53 29.47 3.33
N LYS A 108 -6.60 30.79 3.10
CA LYS A 108 -6.42 31.41 1.77
C LYS A 108 -4.97 31.30 1.25
N ASP A 109 -4.08 30.67 2.02
CA ASP A 109 -2.67 30.60 1.71
C ASP A 109 -2.34 29.54 0.65
N LYS A 110 -1.33 29.83 -0.16
CA LYS A 110 -0.81 28.91 -1.17
C LYS A 110 -0.26 27.67 -0.47
N LYS A 111 -0.84 26.50 -0.77
CA LYS A 111 -0.38 25.22 -0.23
C LYS A 111 0.90 24.76 -0.91
N GLN A 112 1.86 24.29 -0.12
CA GLN A 112 3.12 23.74 -0.61
C GLN A 112 2.97 22.25 -0.94
N HIS A 113 3.33 21.86 -2.16
CA HIS A 113 3.23 20.48 -2.63
C HIS A 113 4.57 19.74 -2.53
N VAL A 114 4.75 18.92 -1.49
CA VAL A 114 6.01 18.22 -1.15
C VAL A 114 5.79 16.72 -0.98
N SER A 115 6.86 15.93 -1.06
CA SER A 115 6.80 14.48 -0.86
C SER A 115 6.33 14.15 0.56
N SER A 116 5.48 13.14 0.74
CA SER A 116 5.05 12.71 2.10
C SER A 116 6.24 12.42 3.00
N SER A 117 7.33 11.86 2.45
CA SER A 117 8.57 11.54 3.17
C SER A 117 9.32 12.74 3.75
N GLN A 118 8.93 13.96 3.38
CA GLN A 118 9.53 15.22 3.87
C GLN A 118 8.61 15.96 4.84
N ILE A 119 7.44 15.40 5.15
CA ILE A 119 6.43 16.04 5.98
C ILE A 119 6.36 15.28 7.31
N GLU A 120 6.29 16.03 8.40
CA GLU A 120 6.02 15.47 9.73
C GLU A 120 4.53 15.45 10.02
N ILE A 121 4.03 14.31 10.47
CA ILE A 121 2.62 14.16 10.85
C ILE A 121 2.41 14.61 12.30
N GLN A 122 1.24 15.18 12.58
CA GLN A 122 0.78 15.52 13.93
C GLN A 122 0.21 14.26 14.62
N LEU A 123 1.07 13.30 14.91
CA LEU A 123 0.69 11.93 15.30
C LEU A 123 -0.28 11.88 16.48
N GLN A 124 0.01 12.56 17.58
CA GLN A 124 -0.79 12.45 18.80
C GLN A 124 -2.22 12.94 18.59
N GLN A 125 -2.36 14.12 17.98
CA GLN A 125 -3.66 14.70 17.64
C GLN A 125 -4.44 13.78 16.71
N PHE A 126 -3.81 13.36 15.60
CA PHE A 126 -4.42 12.43 14.64
C PHE A 126 -4.88 11.13 15.32
N HIS A 127 -4.01 10.52 16.12
CA HIS A 127 -4.28 9.23 16.72
C HIS A 127 -5.41 9.28 17.74
N SER A 128 -5.45 10.32 18.58
CA SER A 128 -6.51 10.52 19.57
C SER A 128 -7.90 10.72 18.94
N GLN A 129 -7.96 11.31 17.75
CA GLN A 129 -9.23 11.66 17.13
C GLN A 129 -9.79 10.54 16.23
N TRP A 130 -8.93 9.81 15.52
CA TRP A 130 -9.37 8.98 14.39
C TRP A 130 -9.18 7.47 14.60
N LEU A 131 -8.67 7.03 15.75
CA LEU A 131 -8.51 5.60 16.03
C LEU A 131 -9.86 4.88 15.92
N GLY A 132 -9.92 3.82 15.11
CA GLY A 132 -11.14 3.04 14.88
C GLY A 132 -12.17 3.68 13.96
N THR A 133 -11.87 4.81 13.32
CA THR A 133 -12.81 5.48 12.43
C THR A 133 -12.59 5.13 10.95
N GLN A 134 -13.67 5.24 10.17
CA GLN A 134 -13.65 5.16 8.71
C GLN A 134 -13.34 6.52 8.11
N LEU A 135 -12.39 6.58 7.18
CA LEU A 135 -11.99 7.84 6.54
C LEU A 135 -12.71 8.02 5.20
N LEU A 136 -13.48 9.10 5.09
CA LEU A 136 -14.18 9.51 3.87
C LEU A 136 -13.75 10.89 3.37
N PRO A 137 -13.70 11.12 2.03
CA PRO A 137 -14.06 10.20 0.94
C PRO A 137 -13.12 8.99 0.80
N VAL A 138 -13.55 7.94 0.09
CA VAL A 138 -12.74 6.72 -0.04
C VAL A 138 -11.41 6.97 -0.76
N GLY A 139 -10.35 6.31 -0.30
CA GLY A 139 -9.07 6.23 -0.99
C GLY A 139 -7.88 6.82 -0.22
N LYS A 140 -6.68 6.43 -0.65
CA LYS A 140 -5.42 6.83 0.01
C LYS A 140 -5.21 8.34 0.03
N GLN A 141 -5.73 9.09 -0.95
CA GLN A 141 -5.60 10.55 -0.97
C GLN A 141 -6.21 11.20 0.27
N THR A 142 -7.37 10.70 0.71
CA THR A 142 -8.05 11.19 1.92
C THR A 142 -7.20 10.93 3.16
N VAL A 143 -6.67 9.72 3.30
CA VAL A 143 -5.80 9.34 4.42
C VAL A 143 -4.52 10.19 4.40
N MET A 144 -3.85 10.28 3.25
CA MET A 144 -2.58 10.98 3.11
C MET A 144 -2.75 12.49 3.30
N GLN A 145 -3.84 13.08 2.81
CA GLN A 145 -4.11 14.49 3.08
C GLN A 145 -4.52 14.70 4.54
N GLY A 146 -5.24 13.75 5.16
CA GLY A 146 -5.66 13.78 6.55
C GLY A 146 -4.53 13.70 7.58
N LEU A 147 -3.42 13.07 7.22
CA LEU A 147 -2.20 13.06 8.02
C LEU A 147 -1.34 14.31 7.81
N CYS A 148 -1.60 15.06 6.73
CA CYS A 148 -0.77 16.17 6.32
C CYS A 148 -1.07 17.40 7.20
N PRO A 149 -0.07 18.06 7.81
CA PRO A 149 -0.29 19.30 8.54
C PRO A 149 -0.86 20.40 7.62
N PRO A 150 -1.54 21.41 8.19
CA PRO A 150 -2.04 22.57 7.44
C PRO A 150 -0.93 23.24 6.62
N GLY A 151 -1.30 23.78 5.45
CA GLY A 151 -0.35 24.44 4.54
C GLY A 151 0.36 23.50 3.55
N PHE A 152 0.27 22.19 3.73
CA PHE A 152 0.93 21.21 2.85
C PHE A 152 -0.06 20.34 2.08
N VAL A 153 0.38 19.86 0.90
CA VAL A 153 -0.28 18.81 0.12
C VAL A 153 0.74 17.71 -0.14
N ALA A 154 0.47 16.53 0.42
CA ALA A 154 1.35 15.38 0.29
C ALA A 154 1.33 14.80 -1.13
N LYS A 155 2.51 14.72 -1.75
CA LYS A 155 2.77 13.92 -2.96
C LYS A 155 3.25 12.53 -2.55
N PHE A 156 2.59 11.49 -3.07
CA PHE A 156 2.90 10.11 -2.72
C PHE A 156 2.54 9.15 -3.86
N SER A 157 3.03 7.91 -3.79
CA SER A 157 2.74 6.89 -4.81
C SER A 157 1.44 6.16 -4.49
N LYS A 158 0.37 6.37 -5.26
CA LYS A 158 -0.92 5.65 -5.07
C LYS A 158 -0.77 4.13 -5.15
N MET A 159 0.23 3.65 -5.89
CA MET A 159 0.52 2.23 -6.13
C MET A 159 1.26 1.55 -4.98
N SER A 160 1.83 2.30 -4.03
CA SER A 160 2.53 1.71 -2.89
C SER A 160 1.57 1.43 -1.73
N GLY A 161 1.65 0.24 -1.15
CA GLY A 161 1.01 -0.10 0.12
C GLY A 161 1.70 0.56 1.32
N VAL A 162 2.97 0.97 1.18
CA VAL A 162 3.74 1.62 2.25
C VAL A 162 4.10 3.04 1.85
N GLN A 163 3.77 4.00 2.70
CA GLN A 163 4.06 5.42 2.49
C GLN A 163 4.93 5.95 3.63
N PRO A 164 6.20 6.30 3.35
CA PRO A 164 7.04 6.95 4.34
C PRO A 164 6.60 8.41 4.55
N TRP A 165 6.63 8.82 5.81
CA TRP A 165 6.61 10.21 6.28
C TRP A 165 7.98 10.57 6.87
N SER A 166 8.20 11.83 7.26
CA SER A 166 9.46 12.23 7.91
C SER A 166 9.63 11.51 9.25
N ASN A 167 8.57 11.51 10.08
CA ASN A 167 8.58 10.99 11.45
C ASN A 167 7.72 9.72 11.66
N ALA A 168 7.22 9.10 10.60
CA ALA A 168 6.36 7.91 10.68
C ALA A 168 6.40 7.11 9.37
N VAL A 169 5.81 5.92 9.38
CA VAL A 169 5.47 5.18 8.16
C VAL A 169 3.99 4.78 8.21
N VAL A 170 3.32 4.83 7.06
CA VAL A 170 1.93 4.39 6.92
C VAL A 170 1.89 3.11 6.09
N LEU A 171 1.18 2.11 6.60
CA LEU A 171 0.91 0.84 5.95
C LEU A 171 -0.58 0.75 5.59
N PHE A 172 -0.86 0.60 4.31
CA PHE A 172 -2.16 0.30 3.75
C PHE A 172 -2.25 -1.18 3.44
N VAL A 173 -3.19 -1.87 4.10
CA VAL A 173 -3.48 -3.27 3.85
C VAL A 173 -4.91 -3.39 3.33
N ASN A 174 -5.05 -3.99 2.16
CA ASN A 174 -6.36 -4.40 1.67
C ASN A 174 -6.62 -5.81 2.19
N VAL A 175 -7.80 -5.99 2.78
CA VAL A 175 -8.30 -7.30 3.18
C VAL A 175 -9.44 -7.61 2.22
N GLU A 176 -9.19 -8.58 1.35
CA GLU A 176 -10.11 -9.06 0.31
C GLU A 176 -10.16 -10.58 0.41
N SER A 177 -11.35 -11.17 0.36
CA SER A 177 -11.57 -12.63 0.47
C SER A 177 -10.75 -13.43 -0.56
N GLU A 178 -10.51 -12.84 -1.74
CA GLU A 178 -9.70 -13.44 -2.81
C GLU A 178 -8.26 -12.87 -2.91
N SER A 179 -7.72 -12.25 -1.87
CA SER A 179 -6.34 -11.73 -1.91
C SER A 179 -5.30 -12.87 -2.06
N PRO A 180 -4.23 -12.68 -2.87
CA PRO A 180 -3.14 -13.67 -2.97
C PRO A 180 -2.25 -13.67 -1.72
N TYR A 181 -2.42 -12.68 -0.85
CA TYR A 181 -1.76 -12.54 0.43
C TYR A 181 -2.81 -12.73 1.51
N ASP A 182 -2.68 -13.82 2.26
CA ASP A 182 -3.51 -14.08 3.43
C ASP A 182 -2.98 -13.22 4.58
N ASN A 183 -3.50 -11.98 4.70
CA ASN A 183 -3.21 -11.14 5.86
C ASN A 183 -4.07 -11.64 7.02
N VAL A 184 -3.70 -12.80 7.57
CA VAL A 184 -4.45 -13.44 8.65
C VAL A 184 -4.11 -12.73 9.95
N PHE A 185 -5.10 -12.04 10.51
CA PHE A 185 -5.01 -11.51 11.86
C PHE A 185 -5.29 -12.63 12.85
N ARG A 186 -4.37 -12.82 13.79
CA ARG A 186 -4.49 -13.78 14.89
C ARG A 186 -4.60 -13.03 16.20
N GLN A 187 -5.47 -13.54 17.07
CA GLN A 187 -5.67 -13.01 18.41
C GLN A 187 -5.27 -14.11 19.40
N GLU A 188 -4.33 -13.78 20.27
CA GLU A 188 -3.73 -14.70 21.24
C GLU A 188 -3.61 -14.01 22.59
N GLU A 189 -3.69 -14.76 23.68
CA GLU A 189 -3.48 -14.22 25.02
C GLU A 189 -2.00 -14.31 25.40
N VAL A 190 -1.37 -13.15 25.61
CA VAL A 190 0.06 -13.05 25.93
C VAL A 190 0.22 -12.24 27.19
N GLY A 191 0.75 -12.87 28.24
CA GLY A 191 0.95 -12.20 29.53
C GLY A 191 -0.34 -11.71 30.20
N GLY A 192 -1.45 -12.42 30.00
CA GLY A 192 -2.76 -12.04 30.54
C GLY A 192 -3.43 -10.88 29.79
N ARG A 193 -2.97 -10.54 28.59
CA ARG A 193 -3.57 -9.52 27.72
C ARG A 193 -3.87 -10.10 26.35
N SER A 194 -4.98 -9.67 25.75
CA SER A 194 -5.31 -9.99 24.36
C SER A 194 -4.34 -9.25 23.43
N ALA A 195 -3.57 -9.99 22.63
CA ALA A 195 -2.66 -9.44 21.66
C ALA A 195 -3.09 -9.87 20.25
N VAL A 196 -3.10 -8.90 19.32
CA VAL A 196 -3.42 -9.15 17.92
C VAL A 196 -2.16 -8.99 17.09
N HIS A 197 -1.85 -9.98 16.25
CA HIS A 197 -0.73 -9.94 15.32
C HIS A 197 -1.13 -10.47 13.95
N PHE A 198 -0.39 -10.07 12.91
CA PHE A 198 -0.65 -10.51 11.55
C PHE A 198 0.63 -10.58 10.72
N GLN A 199 0.54 -11.36 9.65
CA GLN A 199 1.59 -11.45 8.62
C GLN A 199 1.31 -10.47 7.49
N TRP A 200 2.35 -9.81 7.04
CA TRP A 200 2.28 -8.88 5.92
C TRP A 200 3.46 -9.08 4.98
N PHE A 201 3.18 -9.14 3.69
CA PHE A 201 4.17 -9.37 2.65
C PHE A 201 4.57 -8.07 1.96
N GLY A 202 5.89 -7.84 1.88
CA GLY A 202 6.46 -6.71 1.17
C GLY A 202 6.34 -6.81 -0.36
N GLN A 203 6.89 -5.83 -1.07
CA GLN A 203 6.97 -5.92 -2.53
C GLN A 203 8.02 -6.97 -2.94
N SER A 204 7.79 -7.68 -4.05
CA SER A 204 8.68 -8.75 -4.54
C SER A 204 10.13 -8.34 -4.82
N ARG A 205 10.37 -7.03 -4.98
CA ARG A 205 11.71 -6.46 -5.20
C ARG A 205 12.42 -6.04 -3.92
N TRP A 206 11.76 -6.14 -2.77
CA TRP A 206 12.37 -5.81 -1.49
C TRP A 206 13.30 -6.93 -1.05
N HIS A 207 14.39 -6.52 -0.42
CA HIS A 207 15.41 -7.34 0.21
C HIS A 207 15.90 -6.61 1.46
N ASP A 208 16.66 -7.28 2.32
CA ASP A 208 17.00 -6.77 3.66
C ASP A 208 17.71 -5.41 3.69
N GLU A 209 18.51 -5.13 2.66
CA GLU A 209 19.25 -3.87 2.50
C GLU A 209 18.41 -2.75 1.85
N SER A 210 17.16 -3.04 1.45
CA SER A 210 16.28 -2.01 0.92
C SER A 210 16.07 -0.92 1.97
N PRO A 211 16.24 0.39 1.65
CA PRO A 211 16.17 1.47 2.66
C PRO A 211 14.89 1.47 3.50
N LEU A 212 13.77 1.13 2.88
CA LEU A 212 12.49 1.04 3.58
C LEU A 212 12.40 -0.19 4.50
N VAL A 213 13.02 -1.32 4.12
CA VAL A 213 13.10 -2.52 4.97
C VAL A 213 13.97 -2.25 6.18
N MET A 214 15.14 -1.63 5.99
CA MET A 214 16.00 -1.19 7.09
C MET A 214 15.28 -0.23 8.05
N ARG A 215 14.45 0.68 7.52
CA ARG A 215 13.63 1.58 8.33
C ARG A 215 12.54 0.83 9.09
N LEU A 216 11.83 -0.10 8.46
CA LEU A 216 10.78 -0.92 9.08
C LEU A 216 11.33 -1.78 10.25
N ARG A 217 12.55 -2.30 10.13
CA ARG A 217 13.23 -3.07 11.19
C ARG A 217 13.53 -2.26 12.46
N ARG A 218 13.50 -0.93 12.37
CA ARG A 218 13.79 0.02 13.47
C ARG A 218 12.51 0.66 14.03
N MET A 219 11.34 0.21 13.59
CA MET A 219 10.07 0.67 14.12
C MET A 219 9.90 0.20 15.57
N LYS A 220 8.95 0.83 16.28
CA LYS A 220 8.53 0.42 17.62
C LYS A 220 8.35 -1.08 17.73
N ARG A 221 8.91 -1.70 18.77
CA ARG A 221 8.83 -3.16 18.97
C ARG A 221 7.47 -3.57 19.53
N GLY A 222 7.04 -4.78 19.16
CA GLY A 222 5.93 -5.47 19.81
C GLY A 222 6.40 -6.30 21.02
N ASP A 223 5.50 -7.10 21.58
CA ASP A 223 5.76 -8.06 22.64
C ASP A 223 6.72 -9.14 22.12
N GLU A 224 7.85 -9.32 22.81
CA GLU A 224 8.90 -10.27 22.43
C GLU A 224 8.41 -11.72 22.39
N ARG A 225 7.35 -12.06 23.12
CA ARG A 225 6.76 -13.40 23.13
C ARG A 225 6.06 -13.77 21.82
N LEU A 226 5.68 -12.76 21.02
CA LEU A 226 5.06 -12.92 19.70
C LEU A 226 6.08 -12.85 18.56
N ARG A 227 7.36 -12.70 18.90
CA ARG A 227 8.44 -12.53 17.93
C ARG A 227 8.49 -13.70 16.95
N LEU A 228 8.92 -13.38 15.74
CA LEU A 228 9.25 -14.36 14.73
C LEU A 228 10.68 -14.88 14.99
N ASP A 229 10.81 -16.16 15.35
CA ASP A 229 12.05 -16.81 15.83
C ASP A 229 13.27 -16.61 14.92
N GLU A 230 13.05 -16.54 13.60
CA GLU A 230 14.12 -16.40 12.60
C GLU A 230 14.67 -14.98 12.46
N SER A 231 14.02 -13.98 13.07
CA SER A 231 14.38 -12.59 12.88
C SER A 231 15.44 -12.13 13.88
N ILE A 232 16.56 -11.58 13.41
CA ILE A 232 17.57 -10.94 14.28
C ILE A 232 17.19 -9.46 14.45
N TYR A 233 16.93 -9.02 15.68
CA TYR A 233 16.93 -7.59 15.97
C TYR A 233 18.34 -7.08 15.81
N ASN A 234 18.55 -6.11 14.91
CA ASN A 234 19.78 -5.35 14.97
C ASN A 234 19.69 -4.49 16.23
N GLU A 235 20.73 -4.53 17.07
CA GLU A 235 20.90 -3.55 18.13
C GLU A 235 20.89 -2.16 17.49
N VAL A 236 19.99 -1.30 17.98
CA VAL A 236 19.91 0.08 17.50
C VAL A 236 20.96 0.85 18.31
N GLU A 237 22.16 0.97 17.76
CA GLU A 237 23.15 1.92 18.29
C GLU A 237 22.57 3.34 18.17
N GLY A 238 22.38 3.99 19.32
CA GLY A 238 21.87 5.35 19.42
C GLY A 238 20.36 5.40 19.63
N GLY A 239 19.95 5.86 20.82
CA GLY A 239 18.57 5.98 21.32
C GLY A 239 17.68 6.94 20.53
N LYS A 240 17.56 6.75 19.22
CA LYS A 240 16.60 7.42 18.37
C LYS A 240 15.21 6.91 18.74
N LEU A 241 14.27 7.82 18.97
CA LEU A 241 12.87 7.49 19.24
C LEU A 241 12.37 6.48 18.19
N GLU A 242 11.78 5.39 18.68
CA GLU A 242 11.19 4.36 17.83
C GLU A 242 10.10 4.98 16.97
N GLU A 243 10.31 4.96 15.65
CA GLU A 243 9.34 5.53 14.72
C GLU A 243 8.06 4.68 14.70
N PRO A 244 6.87 5.31 14.63
CA PRO A 244 5.60 4.60 14.56
C PRO A 244 5.30 4.13 13.13
N LEU A 245 4.78 2.91 13.02
CA LEU A 245 4.13 2.40 11.82
C LEU A 245 2.61 2.42 12.02
N LEU A 246 1.89 3.11 11.14
CA LEU A 246 0.43 3.29 11.24
C LEU A 246 -0.30 2.35 10.29
N LEU A 247 -1.29 1.61 10.79
CA LEU A 247 -2.07 0.66 10.00
C LEU A 247 -3.39 1.28 9.53
N PHE A 248 -3.63 1.20 8.22
CA PHE A 248 -4.93 1.46 7.61
C PHE A 248 -5.41 0.22 6.88
N LEU A 249 -6.55 -0.30 7.33
CA LEU A 249 -7.21 -1.44 6.69
C LEU A 249 -8.27 -0.96 5.73
N ARG A 250 -8.39 -1.63 4.59
CA ARG A 250 -9.52 -1.46 3.69
C ARG A 250 -10.14 -2.80 3.44
N HIS A 251 -11.41 -2.91 3.80
CA HIS A 251 -12.24 -4.00 3.35
C HIS A 251 -12.74 -3.70 1.94
N THR A 252 -12.54 -4.62 1.01
CA THR A 252 -13.01 -4.54 -0.38
C THR A 252 -12.70 -3.19 -1.06
N GLN A 253 -13.71 -2.54 -1.66
CA GLN A 253 -13.58 -1.19 -2.23
C GLN A 253 -14.05 -0.08 -1.29
N GLY A 254 -14.25 -0.38 0.00
CA GLY A 254 -14.74 0.56 1.02
C GLY A 254 -13.75 1.66 1.44
N PRO A 255 -14.10 2.43 2.49
CA PRO A 255 -13.19 3.39 3.12
C PRO A 255 -12.01 2.70 3.81
N TYR A 256 -10.95 3.45 4.06
CA TYR A 256 -9.89 2.98 4.95
C TYR A 256 -10.30 3.20 6.40
N ILE A 257 -10.01 2.23 7.25
CA ILE A 257 -10.18 2.28 8.70
C ILE A 257 -8.79 2.49 9.31
N TYR A 258 -8.64 3.48 10.20
CA TYR A 258 -7.39 3.63 10.95
C TYR A 258 -7.38 2.69 12.17
N CYS A 259 -6.45 1.74 12.19
CA CYS A 259 -6.38 0.72 13.24
C CYS A 259 -5.34 1.03 14.32
N GLY A 260 -4.58 2.10 14.19
CA GLY A 260 -3.55 2.48 15.17
C GLY A 260 -2.13 2.10 14.76
N ARG A 261 -1.29 1.92 15.76
CA ARG A 261 0.15 1.72 15.65
C ARG A 261 0.50 0.24 15.63
N LEU A 262 1.57 -0.07 14.90
CA LEU A 262 2.13 -1.41 14.80
C LEU A 262 3.44 -1.55 15.55
N GLY A 263 3.58 -2.71 16.19
CA GLY A 263 4.80 -3.19 16.83
C GLY A 263 5.51 -4.19 15.93
N TYR A 264 6.79 -4.00 15.68
CA TYR A 264 7.63 -4.90 14.90
C TYR A 264 7.90 -6.20 15.68
N LEU A 265 7.53 -7.33 15.09
CA LEU A 265 7.75 -8.66 15.66
C LEU A 265 8.79 -9.49 14.88
N GLY A 266 9.28 -8.99 13.74
CA GLY A 266 10.27 -9.69 12.93
C GLY A 266 9.93 -9.74 11.45
N HIS A 267 10.85 -10.30 10.67
CA HIS A 267 10.63 -10.67 9.27
C HIS A 267 11.44 -11.93 8.93
N ARG A 268 11.07 -12.63 7.86
CA ARG A 268 11.82 -13.79 7.32
C ARG A 268 12.68 -13.35 6.13
N PRO A 269 14.02 -13.26 6.27
CA PRO A 269 14.93 -12.87 5.18
C PRO A 269 14.88 -13.81 3.97
N ALA A 270 14.66 -15.10 4.23
CA ALA A 270 14.61 -16.11 3.18
C ALA A 270 13.32 -16.07 2.35
N SER A 271 12.27 -15.39 2.83
CA SER A 271 10.97 -15.33 2.15
C SER A 271 10.98 -14.38 0.95
N LYS A 272 10.32 -14.79 -0.13
CA LYS A 272 10.20 -14.01 -1.37
C LYS A 272 8.73 -13.91 -1.79
N PRO A 273 8.07 -12.76 -1.60
CA PRO A 273 8.55 -11.50 -1.03
C PRO A 273 8.84 -11.60 0.47
N LEU A 274 9.61 -10.65 1.01
CA LEU A 274 9.86 -10.57 2.45
C LEU A 274 8.55 -10.58 3.25
N GLU A 275 8.46 -11.52 4.19
CA GLU A 275 7.35 -11.68 5.12
C GLU A 275 7.69 -10.94 6.41
N PHE A 276 6.85 -10.02 6.83
CA PHE A 276 6.94 -9.31 8.11
C PHE A 276 5.84 -9.79 9.04
N ARG A 277 6.11 -9.79 10.35
CA ARG A 277 5.11 -9.95 11.39
C ARG A 277 4.98 -8.66 12.19
N TRP A 278 3.74 -8.25 12.42
CA TRP A 278 3.39 -7.02 13.13
C TRP A 278 2.35 -7.30 14.21
N GLN A 279 2.50 -6.64 15.36
CA GLN A 279 1.49 -6.59 16.42
C GLN A 279 0.68 -5.31 16.32
N LEU A 280 -0.61 -5.36 16.60
CA LEU A 280 -1.44 -4.18 16.80
C LEU A 280 -1.28 -3.67 18.24
N LEU A 281 -0.65 -2.51 18.42
CA LEU A 281 -0.32 -1.99 19.76
C LEU A 281 -1.50 -1.30 20.45
N ASP A 282 -2.45 -0.81 19.67
CA ASP A 282 -3.59 -0.04 20.17
C ASP A 282 -4.87 -0.89 20.28
N VAL A 283 -4.71 -2.22 20.37
CA VAL A 283 -5.82 -3.17 20.42
C VAL A 283 -6.78 -2.88 21.58
N ASP A 284 -6.27 -2.49 22.75
CA ASP A 284 -7.09 -2.22 23.94
C ASP A 284 -7.98 -0.98 23.78
N SER A 285 -7.53 0.01 23.00
CA SER A 285 -8.27 1.24 22.72
C SER A 285 -9.12 1.15 21.45
N LEU A 286 -8.85 0.15 20.63
CA LEU A 286 -9.57 -0.11 19.39
C LEU A 286 -10.74 -1.05 19.66
N GLN A 287 -11.88 -0.79 19.04
CA GLN A 287 -12.98 -1.78 18.99
C GLN A 287 -12.62 -2.91 18.01
N TRP A 288 -11.56 -3.67 18.33
CA TRP A 288 -10.98 -4.66 17.43
C TRP A 288 -11.99 -5.72 17.00
N GLU A 289 -12.84 -6.18 17.92
CA GLU A 289 -13.91 -7.14 17.62
C GLU A 289 -14.79 -6.65 16.47
N LYS A 290 -15.25 -5.38 16.50
CA LYS A 290 -16.01 -4.79 15.38
C LYS A 290 -15.21 -4.78 14.08
N VAL A 291 -13.94 -4.38 14.13
CA VAL A 291 -13.08 -4.36 12.94
C VAL A 291 -12.90 -5.78 12.39
N ARG A 292 -12.65 -6.77 13.25
CA ARG A 292 -12.47 -8.17 12.87
C ARG A 292 -13.74 -8.77 12.26
N ASP A 293 -14.88 -8.54 12.88
CA ASP A 293 -16.16 -9.07 12.40
C ASP A 293 -16.51 -8.50 11.03
N LEU A 294 -16.18 -7.23 10.77
CA LEU A 294 -16.29 -6.62 9.44
C LEU A 294 -15.37 -7.29 8.41
N LEU A 295 -14.17 -7.72 8.81
CA LEU A 295 -13.28 -8.47 7.93
C LEU A 295 -13.79 -9.90 7.65
N ALA A 296 -14.48 -10.52 8.61
CA ALA A 296 -14.96 -11.90 8.52
C ALA A 296 -16.32 -12.03 7.80
N ALA A 297 -17.20 -11.03 7.89
CA ALA A 297 -18.53 -11.06 7.27
C ALA A 297 -18.52 -11.31 5.75
N SER A 298 -17.39 -11.04 5.07
CA SER A 298 -17.22 -11.30 3.64
C SER A 298 -16.91 -12.75 3.27
N ASP A 299 -16.56 -13.63 4.22
CA ASP A 299 -16.33 -15.05 3.92
C ASP A 299 -17.64 -15.85 3.80
N SER A 300 -18.73 -15.30 4.34
CA SER A 300 -20.03 -15.98 4.42
C SER A 300 -20.92 -15.78 3.18
N HIS A 301 -20.64 -14.76 2.36
CA HIS A 301 -21.51 -14.39 1.24
C HIS A 301 -21.30 -15.21 -0.05
N GLU A 302 -20.27 -16.06 -0.13
CA GLU A 302 -20.01 -16.91 -1.30
C GLU A 302 -20.76 -18.25 -1.30
N HIS A 303 -21.42 -18.65 -0.21
CA HIS A 303 -22.09 -19.97 -0.15
C HIS A 303 -23.55 -20.00 -0.61
N ILE A 304 -24.16 -18.87 -0.97
CA ILE A 304 -25.59 -18.82 -1.34
C ILE A 304 -25.82 -18.64 -2.85
N SER A 305 -24.82 -18.23 -3.64
CA SER A 305 -25.00 -18.02 -5.09
C SER A 305 -24.67 -19.23 -5.97
N GLY A 306 -24.70 -20.44 -5.41
CA GLY A 306 -24.33 -21.69 -6.08
C GLY A 306 -25.46 -22.71 -6.19
N LYS A 307 -26.74 -22.30 -6.25
CA LYS A 307 -27.83 -23.17 -6.68
C LYS A 307 -28.91 -22.37 -7.41
N LYS A 308 -28.88 -22.40 -8.73
CA LYS A 308 -30.04 -22.58 -9.62
C LYS A 308 -29.57 -22.85 -11.03
#